data_AF-A0A965PTD5-F1
#
_entry.id   AF-A0A965PTD5-F1
#
_cell.length_a   1.000
_cell.length_b   1.000
_cell.length_c   1.000
_cell.angle_alpha   90.00
_cell.angle_beta   90.00
_cell.angle_gamma   90.00
#
_symmetry.space_group_name_H-M   'P 1'
#
loop_
_entity.id
_entity.type
_entity.pdbx_description
1 polymer ?
#
loop_
_entity_poly.entity_id
_entity_poly.type
_entity_poly.pdbx_seq_one_letter_code
_entity_poly.pdbx_strand_id
1 'polypeptide(L)'
;MHYYPFHVGDYQAHTAHLTNTEDLAYRRMLDLYYLTEKPFPDDPLWIARRIRMGSDPDIVQALLVEFFEKTDEGWRSKRCDKELSSFQAMKQGGRKGAAKRWAKPGHSHPNAHPIDTLIATNNQEPEPEPITNNQQKKSPKGLYIFKPPQVDDDVWQAFQAIRKAKRSPITQIALDGIEREAVKAGLSLNDALKVCAERGWQGFKADWYSEAPVNKQIALEERNRAVAMEWARSKA
;
A
#
# COMPACT_ATOMS: atom_id res chain seq x y z
N MET A 1 14.52 17.62 -8.38
CA MET A 1 13.22 16.97 -8.03
C MET A 1 12.10 18.01 -8.14
N HIS A 2 10.93 17.70 -8.74
CA HIS A 2 9.85 18.69 -8.95
C HIS A 2 8.86 18.79 -7.77
N TYR A 3 8.84 17.79 -6.89
CA TYR A 3 7.95 17.72 -5.73
C TYR A 3 8.64 16.93 -4.63
N TYR A 4 8.51 17.34 -3.37
CA TYR A 4 8.91 16.56 -2.20
C TYR A 4 7.86 16.69 -1.07
N PRO A 5 7.69 15.66 -0.23
CA PRO A 5 6.78 15.75 0.91
C PRO A 5 7.33 16.70 1.97
N PHE A 6 6.53 17.69 2.36
CA PHE A 6 6.88 18.61 3.44
C PHE A 6 6.16 18.23 4.74
N HIS A 7 6.90 17.65 5.68
CA HIS A 7 6.39 17.30 7.00
C HIS A 7 6.45 18.51 7.94
N VAL A 8 5.31 19.20 8.08
CA VAL A 8 5.20 20.47 8.85
C VAL A 8 5.55 20.28 10.32
N GLY A 9 5.08 19.20 10.96
CA GLY A 9 5.38 18.93 12.38
C GLY A 9 6.87 18.70 12.63
N ASP A 10 7.52 17.86 11.81
CA ASP A 10 8.96 17.60 11.90
C ASP A 10 9.78 18.86 11.59
N TYR A 11 9.30 19.71 10.69
CA TYR A 11 9.95 20.98 10.39
C TYR A 11 9.88 21.91 11.61
N GLN A 12 8.68 22.19 12.11
CA GLN A 12 8.47 23.08 13.25
C GLN A 12 9.23 22.62 14.50
N ALA A 13 9.28 21.31 14.77
CA ALA A 13 10.00 20.76 15.92
C ALA A 13 11.51 21.04 15.86
N HIS A 14 12.11 21.10 14.67
CA HIS A 14 13.54 21.31 14.49
C HIS A 14 13.93 22.77 14.21
N THR A 15 12.98 23.64 13.87
CA THR A 15 13.27 25.04 13.51
C THR A 15 12.67 26.07 14.46
N ALA A 16 12.03 25.63 15.56
CA ALA A 16 11.32 26.52 16.49
C ALA A 16 12.21 27.61 17.12
N HIS A 17 13.51 27.38 17.22
CA HIS A 17 14.48 28.33 17.79
C HIS A 17 15.06 29.31 16.77
N LEU A 18 14.81 29.11 15.47
CA LEU A 18 15.35 29.98 14.43
C LEU A 18 14.62 31.33 14.40
N THR A 19 15.38 32.38 14.13
CA THR A 19 14.81 33.68 13.76
C THR A 19 14.10 33.59 12.41
N ASN A 20 13.23 34.56 12.10
CA ASN A 20 12.54 34.60 10.80
C ASN A 20 13.49 34.56 9.59
N THR A 21 14.66 35.18 9.73
CA THR A 21 15.67 35.22 8.66
C THR A 21 16.36 33.87 8.50
N GLU A 22 16.72 33.22 9.60
CA GLU A 22 17.31 31.86 9.61
C GLU A 22 16.31 30.82 9.09
N ASP A 23 15.05 30.87 9.54
CA ASP A 23 13.99 29.98 9.05
C ASP A 23 13.81 30.13 7.53
N LEU A 24 13.74 31.37 7.03
CA LEU A 24 13.64 31.63 5.60
C LEU A 24 14.87 31.11 4.82
N ALA A 25 16.07 31.34 5.36
CA ALA A 25 17.30 30.85 4.75
C ALA A 25 17.32 29.32 4.70
N TYR A 26 16.99 28.65 5.81
CA TYR A 26 16.91 27.19 5.89
C TYR A 26 15.88 26.63 4.92
N ARG A 27 14.69 27.24 4.83
CA ARG A 27 13.64 26.79 3.91
C ARG A 27 14.07 26.87 2.45
N ARG A 28 14.76 27.95 2.06
CA ARG A 28 15.34 28.10 0.72
C ARG A 28 16.54 27.19 0.46
N MET A 29 17.32 26.87 1.49
CA MET A 29 18.38 25.86 1.39
C MET A 29 17.77 24.49 1.10
N LEU A 30 16.70 24.08 1.79
CA LEU A 30 16.00 22.83 1.47
C LEU A 30 15.52 22.80 0.00
N ASP A 31 14.88 23.88 -0.47
CA ASP A 31 14.45 24.01 -1.87
C ASP A 31 15.63 23.83 -2.85
N LEU A 32 16.75 24.53 -2.59
CA LEU A 32 17.94 24.43 -3.44
C LEU A 32 18.53 23.02 -3.44
N TYR A 33 18.57 22.35 -2.29
CA TYR A 33 19.09 20.99 -2.14
C TYR A 33 18.24 19.98 -2.93
N TYR A 34 16.92 20.07 -2.84
CA TYR A 34 16.01 19.20 -3.62
C TYR A 34 16.00 19.53 -5.11
N LEU A 35 16.22 20.79 -5.47
CA LEU A 35 16.33 21.22 -6.86
C LEU A 35 17.58 20.65 -7.53
N THR A 36 18.73 20.75 -6.85
CA THR A 36 20.03 20.28 -7.40
C THR A 36 20.26 18.80 -7.19
N GLU A 37 19.61 18.18 -6.19
CA GLU A 37 19.82 16.79 -5.75
C GLU A 37 21.29 16.49 -5.42
N LYS A 38 22.05 17.51 -4.97
CA LYS A 38 23.49 17.43 -4.72
C LYS A 38 23.84 18.05 -3.36
N PRO A 39 24.92 17.57 -2.71
CA PRO A 39 25.51 18.23 -1.56
C PRO A 39 25.82 19.70 -1.86
N PHE A 40 25.75 20.55 -0.84
CA PHE A 40 26.23 21.90 -0.99
C PHE A 40 27.76 21.96 -1.01
N PRO A 41 28.37 22.82 -1.83
CA PRO A 41 29.81 23.06 -1.76
C PRO A 41 30.18 23.66 -0.40
N ASP A 42 31.45 23.54 -0.01
CA ASP A 42 32.02 24.21 1.17
C ASP A 42 32.27 25.71 0.90
N ASP A 43 31.22 26.41 0.47
CA ASP A 43 31.23 27.84 0.12
C ASP A 43 29.89 28.48 0.55
N PRO A 44 29.82 28.99 1.81
CA PRO A 44 28.61 29.63 2.33
C PRO A 44 28.16 30.83 1.51
N LEU A 45 29.09 31.62 0.95
CA LEU A 45 28.77 32.80 0.14
C LEU A 45 28.10 32.42 -1.18
N TRP A 46 28.58 31.34 -1.82
CA TRP A 46 27.99 30.79 -3.03
C TRP A 46 26.55 30.31 -2.81
N ILE A 47 26.29 29.69 -1.67
CA ILE A 47 24.96 29.20 -1.26
C ILE A 47 24.06 30.41 -0.98
N ALA A 48 24.55 31.35 -0.16
CA ALA A 48 23.86 32.57 0.23
C ALA A 48 23.35 33.36 -1.00
N ARG A 49 24.16 33.53 -2.03
CA ARG A 49 23.75 34.18 -3.30
C ARG A 49 22.61 33.44 -3.99
N ARG A 50 22.60 32.11 -3.98
CA ARG A 50 21.57 31.28 -4.66
C ARG A 50 20.25 31.25 -3.93
N ILE A 51 20.28 31.33 -2.61
CA ILE A 51 19.08 31.42 -1.78
C ILE A 51 18.60 32.87 -1.59
N ARG A 52 19.15 33.83 -2.35
CA ARG A 52 18.84 35.27 -2.26
C ARG A 52 19.07 35.86 -0.86
N MET A 53 20.17 35.46 -0.23
CA MET A 53 20.68 35.92 1.06
C MET A 53 22.14 36.36 0.94
N GLY A 54 22.53 36.94 -0.22
CA GLY A 54 23.94 37.19 -0.55
C GLY A 54 24.68 38.13 0.41
N SER A 55 23.95 38.90 1.24
CA SER A 55 24.50 39.77 2.28
C SER A 55 24.75 39.06 3.61
N ASP A 56 24.21 37.85 3.79
CA ASP A 56 24.17 37.14 5.07
C ASP A 56 24.80 35.73 4.98
N PRO A 57 26.06 35.59 4.52
CA PRO A 57 26.71 34.27 4.44
C PRO A 57 26.93 33.64 5.82
N ASP A 58 27.01 34.42 6.88
CA ASP A 58 27.21 33.94 8.26
C ASP A 58 25.99 33.14 8.76
N ILE A 59 24.77 33.57 8.39
CA ILE A 59 23.53 32.82 8.67
C ILE A 59 23.58 31.45 7.99
N VAL A 60 24.00 31.42 6.72
CA VAL A 60 24.14 30.16 5.97
C VAL A 60 25.18 29.25 6.62
N GLN A 61 26.32 29.80 7.04
CA GLN A 61 27.35 29.03 7.72
C GLN A 61 26.85 28.43 9.04
N ALA A 62 26.09 29.18 9.83
CA ALA A 62 25.48 28.67 11.07
C ALA A 62 24.50 27.51 10.79
N LEU A 63 23.62 27.68 9.80
CA LEU A 63 22.66 26.64 9.40
C LEU A 63 23.33 25.39 8.83
N LEU A 64 24.43 25.53 8.10
CA LEU A 64 25.23 24.39 7.62
C LEU A 64 25.78 23.59 8.80
N VAL A 65 26.35 24.26 9.79
CA VAL A 65 26.90 23.60 10.99
C VAL A 65 25.81 22.88 11.78
N GLU A 66 24.61 23.49 11.86
CA GLU A 66 23.53 22.94 12.66
C GLU A 66 22.76 21.79 11.98
N PHE A 67 22.39 21.95 10.71
CA PHE A 67 21.46 21.04 10.04
C PHE A 67 22.09 20.13 8.99
N PHE A 68 23.38 20.33 8.68
CA PHE A 68 24.10 19.59 7.65
C PHE A 68 25.36 18.95 8.21
N GLU A 69 25.80 17.88 7.56
CA GLU A 69 27.02 17.16 7.90
C GLU A 69 28.09 17.46 6.86
N LYS A 70 29.25 17.92 7.33
CA LYS A 70 30.40 18.15 6.46
C LYS A 70 30.99 16.80 6.03
N THR A 71 31.12 16.62 4.72
CA THR A 71 31.73 15.44 4.10
C THR A 71 32.75 15.87 3.04
N ASP A 72 33.53 14.93 2.52
CA ASP A 72 34.52 15.21 1.46
C ASP A 72 33.88 15.74 0.16
N GLU A 73 32.61 15.41 -0.09
CA GLU A 73 31.84 15.89 -1.26
C GLU A 73 31.09 17.20 -0.99
N GLY A 74 31.25 17.79 0.20
CA GLY A 74 30.53 18.98 0.66
C GLY A 74 29.55 18.69 1.80
N TRP A 75 28.57 19.57 1.98
CA TRP A 75 27.60 19.51 3.07
C TRP A 75 26.36 18.71 2.67
N ARG A 76 26.06 17.65 3.43
CA ARG A 76 24.90 16.78 3.19
C ARG A 76 23.82 16.94 4.26
N SER A 77 22.58 16.78 3.85
CA SER A 77 21.44 16.74 4.77
C SER A 77 20.87 15.33 4.84
N LYS A 78 21.03 14.66 6.00
CA LYS A 78 20.45 13.34 6.27
C LYS A 78 18.96 13.27 5.92
N ARG A 79 18.21 14.32 6.28
CA ARG A 79 16.78 14.43 5.98
C ARG A 79 16.54 14.44 4.48
N CYS A 80 17.26 15.27 3.74
CA CYS A 80 17.07 15.40 2.29
C CYS A 80 17.49 14.13 1.55
N ASP A 81 18.62 13.53 1.93
CA ASP A 81 19.17 12.33 1.29
C ASP A 81 18.25 11.10 1.45
N LYS A 82 17.55 11.01 2.59
CA LYS A 82 16.52 9.97 2.81
C LYS A 82 15.34 10.09 1.83
N GLU A 83 14.88 11.31 1.57
CA GLU A 83 13.81 11.56 0.59
C GLU A 83 14.31 11.34 -0.85
N LEU A 84 15.52 11.81 -1.17
CA LEU A 84 16.13 11.63 -2.49
C LEU A 84 16.33 10.16 -2.83
N SER A 85 16.85 9.36 -1.89
CA SER A 85 17.03 7.91 -2.08
C SER A 85 15.69 7.20 -2.30
N SER A 86 14.65 7.57 -1.55
CA SER A 86 13.29 7.04 -1.74
C SER A 86 12.72 7.39 -3.12
N PHE A 87 12.88 8.65 -3.55
CA PHE A 87 12.45 9.12 -4.86
C PHE A 87 13.21 8.41 -6.00
N GLN A 88 14.53 8.28 -5.89
CA GLN A 88 15.36 7.57 -6.87
C GLN A 88 14.98 6.10 -6.97
N ALA A 89 14.70 5.43 -5.85
CA ALA A 89 14.25 4.04 -5.84
C ALA A 89 12.91 3.88 -6.59
N MET A 90 11.94 4.77 -6.35
CA MET A 90 10.66 4.76 -7.09
C MET A 90 10.86 5.01 -8.58
N LYS A 91 11.68 6.02 -8.95
CA LYS A 91 12.00 6.34 -10.35
C LYS A 91 12.67 5.16 -11.06
N GLN A 92 13.64 4.51 -10.43
CA GLN A 92 14.30 3.32 -10.97
C GLN A 92 13.35 2.14 -11.10
N GLY A 93 12.50 1.91 -10.08
CA GLY A 93 11.47 0.87 -10.11
C GLY A 93 10.48 1.07 -11.26
N GLY A 94 10.00 2.31 -11.46
CA GLY A 94 9.15 2.70 -12.58
C GLY A 94 9.82 2.46 -13.93
N ARG A 95 11.08 2.86 -14.08
CA ARG A 95 11.88 2.63 -15.30
C ARG A 95 12.05 1.14 -15.60
N LYS A 96 12.42 0.32 -14.60
CA LYS A 96 12.54 -1.14 -14.74
C LYS A 96 11.22 -1.79 -15.11
N GLY A 97 10.11 -1.37 -14.47
CA GLY A 97 8.77 -1.84 -14.77
C GLY A 97 8.34 -1.51 -16.21
N ALA A 98 8.60 -0.28 -16.66
CA ALA A 98 8.35 0.14 -18.04
C ALA A 98 9.20 -0.69 -19.03
N ALA A 99 10.51 -0.78 -18.82
CA ALA A 99 11.39 -1.57 -19.69
C ALA A 99 10.91 -3.03 -19.82
N LYS A 100 10.49 -3.66 -18.71
CA LYS A 100 9.93 -5.03 -18.72
C LYS A 100 8.63 -5.14 -19.50
N ARG A 101 7.78 -4.10 -19.51
CA ARG A 101 6.55 -4.06 -20.32
C ARG A 101 6.86 -3.94 -21.81
N TRP A 102 7.80 -3.07 -22.18
CA TRP A 102 8.16 -2.82 -23.58
C TRP A 102 9.03 -3.92 -24.20
N ALA A 103 9.76 -4.69 -23.40
CA ALA A 103 10.63 -5.78 -23.86
C ALA A 103 9.90 -7.11 -24.16
N LYS A 104 8.59 -7.24 -23.88
CA LYS A 104 7.84 -8.47 -24.18
C LYS A 104 7.40 -8.49 -25.65
N PRO A 105 7.64 -9.57 -26.40
CA PRO A 105 7.07 -9.75 -27.72
C PRO A 105 5.56 -9.99 -27.60
N GLY A 106 4.78 -9.31 -28.46
CA GLY A 106 3.32 -9.26 -28.37
C GLY A 106 2.87 -8.07 -27.56
N HIS A 107 2.63 -6.93 -28.24
CA HIS A 107 2.04 -5.75 -27.64
C HIS A 107 0.66 -6.11 -27.08
N SER A 108 0.53 -6.22 -25.75
CA SER A 108 -0.78 -5.99 -25.14
C SER A 108 -1.08 -4.52 -25.39
N HIS A 109 -2.05 -4.23 -26.26
CA HIS A 109 -2.60 -2.88 -26.41
C HIS A 109 -2.85 -2.31 -25.01
N PRO A 110 -2.53 -1.03 -24.77
CA PRO A 110 -2.97 -0.37 -23.56
C PRO A 110 -4.48 -0.59 -23.42
N ASN A 111 -4.94 -1.07 -22.28
CA ASN A 111 -6.38 -1.15 -21.97
C ASN A 111 -6.99 0.26 -21.73
N ALA A 112 -6.26 1.31 -22.07
CA ALA A 112 -6.72 2.68 -22.09
C ALA A 112 -7.10 3.00 -23.54
N HIS A 113 -8.35 3.43 -23.73
CA HIS A 113 -8.80 3.96 -25.00
C HIS A 113 -7.81 5.05 -25.46
N PRO A 114 -7.38 5.05 -26.73
CA PRO A 114 -6.63 6.16 -27.27
C PRO A 114 -7.51 7.41 -27.11
N ILE A 115 -7.03 8.38 -26.36
CA ILE A 115 -7.55 9.73 -26.46
C ILE A 115 -7.06 10.22 -27.83
N ASP A 116 -7.94 10.15 -28.83
CA ASP A 116 -7.66 10.47 -30.24
C ASP A 116 -7.45 11.97 -30.48
N THR A 117 -7.36 12.79 -29.43
CA THR A 117 -6.91 14.16 -29.57
C THR A 117 -5.39 14.20 -29.42
N LEU A 118 -4.72 14.38 -30.56
CA LEU A 118 -3.43 15.07 -30.62
C LEU A 118 -3.64 16.47 -30.03
N ILE A 119 -3.55 16.60 -28.71
CA ILE A 119 -3.50 17.90 -28.05
C ILE A 119 -2.12 18.46 -28.39
N ALA A 120 -2.07 19.33 -29.41
CA ALA A 120 -0.96 20.24 -29.61
C ALA A 120 -0.72 20.95 -28.27
N THR A 121 0.45 20.74 -27.67
CA THR A 121 0.76 21.32 -26.36
C THR A 121 0.80 22.84 -26.51
N ASN A 122 -0.27 23.51 -26.08
CA ASN A 122 -0.25 24.95 -25.89
C ASN A 122 0.39 25.19 -24.52
N ASN A 123 1.63 25.69 -24.51
CA ASN A 123 2.45 25.92 -23.31
C ASN A 123 1.95 27.09 -22.42
N GLN A 124 0.65 27.28 -22.26
CA GLN A 124 0.07 28.41 -21.51
C GLN A 124 -1.17 28.07 -20.67
N GLU A 125 -1.22 26.88 -20.05
CA GLU A 125 -2.12 26.62 -18.92
C GLU A 125 -1.30 26.04 -17.74
N PRO A 126 -1.65 26.41 -16.48
CA PRO A 126 -0.90 25.97 -15.30
C PRO A 126 -0.86 24.44 -15.24
N GLU A 127 0.31 23.89 -14.91
CA GLU A 127 0.54 22.44 -14.84
C GLU A 127 -0.60 21.73 -14.10
N PRO A 128 -1.08 20.56 -14.59
CA PRO A 128 -2.08 19.78 -13.86
C PRO A 128 -1.52 19.49 -12.47
N GLU A 129 -2.31 19.84 -11.44
CA GLU A 129 -1.94 19.64 -10.04
C GLU A 129 -1.42 18.21 -9.83
N PRO A 130 -0.26 18.03 -9.20
CA PRO A 130 0.29 16.69 -9.00
C PRO A 130 -0.62 15.93 -8.04
N ILE A 131 -1.48 15.06 -8.57
CA ILE A 131 -2.31 14.12 -7.80
C ILE A 131 -1.40 13.01 -7.25
N THR A 132 -0.51 13.36 -6.32
CA THR A 132 0.36 12.38 -5.67
C THR A 132 -0.45 11.65 -4.61
N ASN A 133 -0.90 10.43 -4.90
CA ASN A 133 -1.45 9.52 -3.91
C ASN A 133 -0.32 9.03 -2.98
N ASN A 134 0.12 9.91 -2.07
CA ASN A 134 1.25 9.71 -1.14
C ASN A 134 0.84 8.98 0.14
N GLN A 135 -0.27 8.25 0.13
CA GLN A 135 -0.51 7.28 1.19
C GLN A 135 0.52 6.16 1.02
N GLN A 136 1.62 6.25 1.78
CA GLN A 136 2.42 5.07 2.10
C GLN A 136 1.42 4.00 2.52
N LYS A 137 1.32 2.92 1.72
CA LYS A 137 0.60 1.72 2.13
C LYS A 137 1.34 1.21 3.36
N LYS A 138 0.95 1.69 4.55
CA LYS A 138 1.27 1.05 5.80
C LYS A 138 0.72 -0.36 5.62
N SER A 139 1.62 -1.33 5.43
CA SER A 139 1.27 -2.73 5.62
C SER A 139 0.55 -2.80 6.95
N PRO A 140 -0.67 -3.35 7.04
CA PRO A 140 -1.38 -3.41 8.30
C PRO A 140 -0.46 -4.07 9.33
N LYS A 141 -0.06 -3.28 10.34
CA LYS A 141 0.69 -3.79 11.48
C LYS A 141 -0.25 -4.71 12.25
N GLY A 142 0.21 -5.94 12.45
CA GLY A 142 -0.52 -6.98 13.16
C GLY A 142 -1.14 -7.94 12.17
N LEU A 143 -0.44 -9.05 11.89
CA LEU A 143 -1.05 -10.30 11.45
C LEU A 143 -0.03 -11.44 11.33
N TYR A 144 0.46 -11.89 12.47
CA TYR A 144 0.96 -13.25 12.60
C TYR A 144 -0.16 -14.07 13.21
N ILE A 145 -0.85 -14.85 12.37
CA ILE A 145 -1.75 -15.89 12.87
C ILE A 145 -0.99 -17.19 12.83
N PHE A 146 -0.85 -17.81 13.99
CA PHE A 146 -0.41 -19.18 14.09
C PHE A 146 -1.42 -20.07 13.37
N LYS A 147 -0.93 -20.98 12.53
CA LYS A 147 -1.78 -21.97 11.85
C LYS A 147 -2.67 -22.68 12.88
N PRO A 148 -4.00 -22.71 12.73
CA PRO A 148 -4.85 -23.47 13.62
C PRO A 148 -4.47 -24.96 13.59
N PRO A 149 -4.36 -25.64 14.75
CA PRO A 149 -3.90 -27.03 14.81
C PRO A 149 -4.84 -28.01 14.07
N GLN A 150 -6.10 -27.61 13.88
CA GLN A 150 -7.16 -28.37 13.22
C GLN A 150 -7.23 -28.21 11.70
N VAL A 151 -6.23 -27.55 11.08
CA VAL A 151 -6.15 -27.31 9.63
C VAL A 151 -4.90 -27.97 9.09
N ASP A 152 -4.96 -28.58 7.91
CA ASP A 152 -3.80 -29.18 7.25
C ASP A 152 -2.83 -28.11 6.72
N ASP A 153 -1.53 -28.43 6.64
CA ASP A 153 -0.53 -27.46 6.16
C ASP A 153 -0.81 -26.99 4.74
N ASP A 154 -1.17 -27.91 3.86
CA ASP A 154 -1.44 -27.61 2.45
C ASP A 154 -2.66 -26.70 2.27
N VAL A 155 -3.73 -26.96 3.02
CA VAL A 155 -4.96 -26.15 3.01
C VAL A 155 -4.66 -24.74 3.54
N TRP A 156 -3.88 -24.65 4.61
CA TRP A 156 -3.48 -23.38 5.19
C TRP A 156 -2.62 -22.54 4.22
N GLN A 157 -1.66 -23.15 3.54
CA GLN A 157 -0.84 -22.48 2.53
C GLN A 157 -1.67 -22.01 1.34
N ALA A 158 -2.59 -22.84 0.84
CA ALA A 158 -3.46 -22.48 -0.27
C ALA A 158 -4.39 -21.29 0.07
N PHE A 159 -4.96 -21.28 1.28
CA PHE A 159 -5.78 -20.17 1.75
C PHE A 159 -4.96 -18.87 1.93
N GLN A 160 -3.73 -18.98 2.45
CA GLN A 160 -2.81 -17.84 2.54
C GLN A 160 -2.51 -17.22 1.16
N ALA A 161 -2.33 -18.05 0.14
CA ALA A 161 -2.07 -17.59 -1.22
C ALA A 161 -3.22 -16.72 -1.76
N ILE A 162 -4.49 -17.14 -1.57
CA ILE A 162 -5.66 -16.37 -2.00
C ILE A 162 -5.74 -15.03 -1.29
N ARG A 163 -5.57 -15.05 0.02
CA ARG A 163 -5.69 -13.84 0.84
C ARG A 163 -4.59 -12.82 0.52
N LYS A 164 -3.37 -13.30 0.26
CA LYS A 164 -2.27 -12.46 -0.27
C LYS A 164 -2.61 -11.88 -1.64
N ALA A 165 -3.12 -12.69 -2.56
CA ALA A 165 -3.51 -12.24 -3.90
C ALA A 165 -4.64 -11.19 -3.87
N LYS A 166 -5.64 -11.39 -3.00
CA LYS A 166 -6.77 -10.48 -2.80
C LYS A 166 -6.48 -9.32 -1.84
N ARG A 167 -5.25 -9.21 -1.33
CA ARG A 167 -4.82 -8.16 -0.37
C ARG A 167 -5.73 -8.08 0.85
N SER A 168 -6.14 -9.24 1.36
CA SER A 168 -7.08 -9.41 2.45
C SER A 168 -6.34 -10.07 3.63
N PRO A 169 -5.78 -9.29 4.57
CA PRO A 169 -4.96 -9.83 5.65
C PRO A 169 -5.75 -10.87 6.48
N ILE A 170 -5.16 -12.02 6.83
CA ILE A 170 -5.81 -13.10 7.59
C ILE A 170 -5.97 -12.71 9.06
N THR A 171 -7.14 -12.25 9.50
CA THR A 171 -7.38 -11.86 10.91
C THR A 171 -8.03 -12.99 11.71
N GLN A 172 -7.84 -13.02 13.05
CA GLN A 172 -8.45 -14.05 13.90
C GLN A 172 -9.97 -13.99 13.78
N ILE A 173 -10.52 -12.78 13.79
CA ILE A 173 -11.94 -12.50 13.56
C ILE A 173 -12.43 -13.08 12.22
N ALA A 174 -11.61 -13.04 11.16
CA ALA A 174 -11.96 -13.62 9.87
C ALA A 174 -12.00 -15.16 9.93
N LEU A 175 -11.09 -15.79 10.66
CA LEU A 175 -11.10 -17.25 10.88
C LEU A 175 -12.28 -17.67 11.74
N ASP A 176 -12.54 -16.98 12.86
CA ASP A 176 -13.69 -17.25 13.73
C ASP A 176 -15.01 -17.05 12.98
N GLY A 177 -15.04 -16.12 12.02
CA GLY A 177 -16.17 -15.92 11.12
C GLY A 177 -16.37 -17.10 10.17
N ILE A 178 -15.30 -17.56 9.53
CA ILE A 178 -15.33 -18.73 8.63
C ILE A 178 -15.71 -19.99 9.41
N GLU A 179 -15.17 -20.20 10.61
CA GLU A 179 -15.48 -21.36 11.45
C GLU A 179 -16.96 -21.38 11.84
N ARG A 180 -17.53 -20.26 12.29
CA ARG A 180 -18.97 -20.17 12.59
C ARG A 180 -19.85 -20.50 11.38
N GLU A 181 -19.46 -20.03 10.20
CA GLU A 181 -20.19 -20.32 8.96
C GLU A 181 -19.97 -21.76 8.47
N ALA A 182 -18.79 -22.34 8.69
CA ALA A 182 -18.50 -23.75 8.43
C ALA A 182 -19.38 -24.67 9.28
N VAL A 183 -19.49 -24.38 10.58
CA VAL A 183 -20.35 -25.13 11.51
C VAL A 183 -21.80 -25.08 11.07
N LYS A 184 -22.31 -23.93 10.61
CA LYS A 184 -23.67 -23.80 10.06
C LYS A 184 -23.89 -24.66 8.80
N ALA A 185 -22.84 -24.87 8.01
CA ALA A 185 -22.85 -25.72 6.82
C ALA A 185 -22.61 -27.20 7.11
N GLY A 186 -22.38 -27.58 8.38
CA GLY A 186 -22.00 -28.94 8.76
C GLY A 186 -20.58 -29.33 8.34
N LEU A 187 -19.69 -28.36 8.08
CA LEU A 187 -18.31 -28.58 7.70
C LEU A 187 -17.32 -28.31 8.85
N SER A 188 -16.16 -28.95 8.78
CA SER A 188 -15.01 -28.55 9.60
C SER A 188 -14.37 -27.26 9.08
N LEU A 189 -13.57 -26.58 9.92
CA LEU A 189 -12.78 -25.42 9.48
C LEU A 189 -11.82 -25.79 8.33
N ASN A 190 -11.22 -26.99 8.37
CA ASN A 190 -10.34 -27.48 7.31
C ASN A 190 -11.08 -27.57 5.97
N ASP A 191 -12.28 -28.16 5.96
CA ASP A 191 -13.08 -28.32 4.74
C ASP A 191 -13.54 -26.97 4.18
N ALA A 192 -13.99 -26.06 5.04
CA ALA A 192 -14.39 -24.73 4.61
C ALA A 192 -13.22 -23.93 4.00
N LEU A 193 -12.01 -24.04 4.57
CA LEU A 193 -10.82 -23.41 4.02
C LEU A 193 -10.37 -24.07 2.71
N LYS A 194 -10.52 -25.40 2.58
CA LYS A 194 -10.28 -26.12 1.33
C LYS A 194 -11.23 -25.66 0.22
N VAL A 195 -12.52 -25.53 0.51
CA VAL A 195 -13.50 -24.96 -0.43
C VAL A 195 -13.14 -23.53 -0.82
N CYS A 196 -12.70 -22.73 0.15
CA CYS A 196 -12.21 -21.38 -0.14
C CYS A 196 -11.00 -21.41 -1.09
N ALA A 197 -10.07 -22.34 -0.87
CA ALA A 197 -8.90 -22.55 -1.70
C ALA A 197 -9.28 -22.92 -3.15
N GLU A 198 -10.17 -23.89 -3.32
CA GLU A 198 -10.61 -24.40 -4.62
C GLU A 198 -11.41 -23.36 -5.42
N ARG A 199 -12.26 -22.58 -4.75
CA ARG A 199 -13.14 -21.58 -5.39
C ARG A 199 -12.53 -20.18 -5.45
N GLY A 200 -11.32 -20.00 -4.94
CA GLY A 200 -10.68 -18.68 -4.86
C GLY A 200 -11.40 -17.71 -3.92
N TRP A 201 -12.16 -18.19 -2.94
CA TRP A 201 -12.90 -17.35 -2.01
C TRP A 201 -12.04 -16.86 -0.86
N GLN A 202 -12.23 -15.61 -0.44
CA GLN A 202 -11.52 -15.03 0.71
C GLN A 202 -12.25 -15.25 2.04
N GLY A 203 -13.44 -15.82 2.01
CA GLY A 203 -14.27 -16.11 3.17
C GLY A 203 -15.34 -17.14 2.81
N PHE A 204 -16.08 -17.60 3.81
CA PHE A 204 -17.05 -18.68 3.68
C PHE A 204 -18.37 -18.23 4.31
N LYS A 205 -19.49 -18.61 3.68
CA LYS A 205 -20.84 -18.53 4.26
C LYS A 205 -21.54 -19.85 4.01
N ALA A 206 -22.33 -20.32 4.97
CA ALA A 206 -23.06 -21.58 4.83
C ALA A 206 -23.98 -21.57 3.61
N ASP A 207 -24.66 -20.44 3.37
CA ASP A 207 -25.57 -20.24 2.25
C ASP A 207 -24.89 -20.35 0.87
N TRP A 208 -23.56 -20.15 0.79
CA TRP A 208 -22.82 -20.30 -0.46
C TRP A 208 -22.42 -21.75 -0.76
N TYR A 209 -22.37 -22.56 0.31
CA TYR A 209 -21.98 -23.95 0.28
C TYR A 209 -23.19 -24.89 0.31
N SER A 210 -24.42 -24.36 0.31
CA SER A 210 -25.58 -25.20 0.09
C SER A 210 -25.45 -25.88 -1.27
N GLU A 211 -25.07 -27.16 -1.27
CA GLU A 211 -25.53 -28.09 -2.28
C GLU A 211 -27.04 -27.86 -2.43
N ALA A 212 -27.51 -27.92 -3.68
CA ALA A 212 -28.87 -27.58 -4.13
C ALA A 212 -29.92 -27.79 -3.03
N PRO A 213 -30.91 -26.87 -2.88
CA PRO A 213 -31.87 -26.93 -1.79
C PRO A 213 -32.36 -28.37 -1.68
N VAL A 214 -32.15 -29.00 -0.51
CA VAL A 214 -32.82 -30.27 -0.19
C VAL A 214 -34.25 -30.04 -0.62
N ASN A 215 -34.68 -30.71 -1.68
CA ASN A 215 -35.94 -30.41 -2.33
C ASN A 215 -36.96 -30.53 -1.22
N LYS A 216 -37.57 -29.41 -0.80
CA LYS A 216 -38.37 -29.37 0.44
C LYS A 216 -39.47 -30.43 0.38
N GLN A 217 -39.88 -30.79 -0.83
CA GLN A 217 -40.75 -31.90 -1.17
C GLN A 217 -40.20 -33.27 -0.71
N ILE A 218 -38.95 -33.61 -1.02
CA ILE A 218 -38.31 -34.90 -0.66
C ILE A 218 -38.17 -35.01 0.87
N ALA A 219 -37.69 -33.95 1.53
CA ALA A 219 -37.58 -33.93 2.99
C ALA A 219 -38.94 -34.01 3.71
N LEU A 220 -39.98 -33.38 3.13
CA LEU A 220 -41.34 -33.47 3.65
C LEU A 220 -41.94 -34.86 3.42
N GLU A 221 -41.69 -35.48 2.27
CA GLU A 221 -42.14 -36.84 1.93
C GLU A 221 -41.49 -37.90 2.82
N GLU A 222 -40.19 -37.78 3.11
CA GLU A 222 -39.51 -38.66 4.06
C GLU A 222 -40.07 -38.53 5.47
N ARG A 223 -40.34 -37.29 5.91
CA ARG A 223 -40.93 -37.02 7.22
C ARG A 223 -42.37 -37.54 7.31
N ASN A 224 -43.17 -37.37 6.25
CA ASN A 224 -44.53 -37.92 6.17
C ASN A 224 -44.52 -39.46 6.12
N ARG A 225 -43.56 -40.08 5.42
CA ARG A 225 -43.37 -41.53 5.42
C ARG A 225 -43.03 -42.06 6.81
N ALA A 226 -42.13 -41.38 7.54
CA ALA A 226 -41.78 -41.77 8.90
C ALA A 226 -43.00 -41.70 9.83
N VAL A 227 -43.76 -40.60 9.78
CA VAL A 227 -44.98 -40.42 10.58
C VAL A 227 -46.06 -41.44 10.21
N ALA A 228 -46.23 -41.75 8.93
CA ALA A 228 -47.16 -42.78 8.49
C ALA A 228 -46.76 -44.20 8.95
N MET A 229 -45.46 -44.51 8.95
CA MET A 229 -44.95 -45.79 9.48
C MET A 229 -45.13 -45.90 11.00
N GLU A 230 -44.91 -44.82 11.75
CA GLU A 230 -45.18 -44.79 13.20
C GLU A 230 -46.67 -44.92 13.50
N TRP A 231 -47.53 -44.23 12.74
CA TRP A 231 -48.98 -44.35 12.88
C TRP A 231 -49.50 -45.74 12.54
N ALA A 232 -48.95 -46.38 11.50
CA ALA A 232 -49.28 -47.75 11.16
C ALA A 232 -48.83 -48.75 12.24
N ARG A 233 -47.66 -48.52 12.86
CA ARG A 233 -47.18 -49.32 14.00
C ARG A 233 -48.01 -49.10 15.27
N SER A 234 -48.64 -47.95 15.46
CA SER A 234 -49.49 -47.68 16.63
C SER A 234 -50.92 -48.23 16.50
N LYS A 235 -51.29 -48.77 15.34
CA LYS A 235 -52.63 -49.31 15.03
C LYS A 235 -52.65 -50.80 14.74
N ALA A 236 -51.50 -51.46 14.72
CA ALA A 236 -51.34 -52.90 14.72
C ALA A 236 -51.15 -53.39 16.17
#